data_AF-A0A3A4SCD3-F1
#
_entry.id   AF-A0A3A4SCD3-F1
#
_cell.length_a   1.000
_cell.length_b   1.000
_cell.length_c   1.000
_cell.angle_alpha   90.00
_cell.angle_beta   90.00
_cell.angle_gamma   90.00
#
_symmetry.space_group_name_H-M   'P 1'
#
loop_
_entity.id
_entity.type
_entity.pdbx_description
1 polymer ?
#
loop_
_entity_poly.entity_id
_entity_poly.type
_entity_poly.pdbx_seq_one_letter_code
_entity_poly.pdbx_strand_id
1 'polypeptide(L)'
;MNLTIIYNLIQGPLVWLSLTVFIAGIAFQTWRLTKMMQTNVNDRRIPEKELIAPKALSKKENFLRKLFFLKLSVLGVNPLVVFISLIFHLCLLITPIFVTAHAVLLEKFFGIGWLSWFSWSPQTTHFTTGIVLACGFFFVVRRVIIRRVRAITTIYDFMMLALALTPFLTGYLAHEGMGDYSSMIAIHILSGELMLILIPFSKFFHMIFFFLSRFTIVNEYSLGAPKRSWQF
;
A
#
# COMPACT_ATOMS: atom_id res chain seq x y z
N MET A 1 6.91 34.11 13.46
CA MET A 1 5.72 33.23 13.46
C MET A 1 5.92 32.23 14.60
N ASN A 2 5.11 32.29 15.66
CA ASN A 2 5.33 31.45 16.85
C ASN A 2 5.22 29.98 16.46
N LEU A 3 6.22 29.15 16.83
CA LEU A 3 6.26 27.71 16.54
C LEU A 3 4.95 27.02 16.93
N THR A 4 4.32 27.43 18.02
CA THR A 4 2.99 26.98 18.47
C THR A 4 1.87 27.17 17.45
N ILE A 5 1.86 28.26 16.70
CA ILE A 5 0.86 28.50 15.64
C ILE A 5 1.06 27.49 14.50
N ILE A 6 2.32 27.22 14.14
CA ILE A 6 2.66 26.23 13.11
C ILE A 6 2.22 24.83 13.55
N TYR A 7 2.51 24.42 14.79
CA TYR A 7 2.08 23.12 15.32
C TYR A 7 0.56 22.96 15.36
N ASN A 8 -0.16 23.99 15.81
CA ASN A 8 -1.62 23.95 15.86
C ASN A 8 -2.25 23.88 14.46
N LEU A 9 -1.63 24.51 13.46
CA LEU A 9 -2.07 24.43 12.08
C LEU A 9 -1.87 23.01 11.51
N ILE A 10 -0.68 22.43 11.73
CA ILE A 10 -0.31 21.09 11.27
C ILE A 10 -1.18 20.02 11.94
N GLN A 11 -1.42 20.11 13.26
CA GLN A 11 -2.19 19.09 13.99
C GLN A 11 -3.70 19.20 13.85
N GLY A 12 -4.21 20.31 13.32
CA GLY A 12 -5.65 20.60 13.25
C GLY A 12 -6.13 20.76 11.81
N PRO A 13 -6.23 21.99 11.27
CA PRO A 13 -6.81 22.24 9.95
C PRO A 13 -6.16 21.46 8.80
N LEU A 14 -4.84 21.25 8.83
CA LEU A 14 -4.12 20.59 7.75
C LEU A 14 -4.45 19.09 7.67
N VAL A 15 -4.67 18.43 8.81
CA VAL A 15 -5.12 17.04 8.88
C VAL A 15 -6.47 16.89 8.19
N TRP A 16 -7.42 17.79 8.47
CA TRP A 16 -8.75 17.75 7.85
C TRP A 16 -8.71 18.01 6.34
N LEU A 17 -7.86 18.94 5.91
CA LEU A 17 -7.62 19.19 4.49
C LEU A 17 -7.05 17.94 3.81
N SER A 18 -6.00 17.33 4.39
CA SER A 18 -5.36 16.14 3.82
C SER A 18 -6.31 14.95 3.76
N LEU A 19 -7.12 14.71 4.81
CA LEU A 19 -8.15 13.67 4.83
C LEU A 19 -9.23 13.91 3.78
N THR A 20 -9.67 15.15 3.60
CA THR A 20 -10.69 15.51 2.60
C THR A 20 -10.16 15.28 1.19
N VAL A 21 -8.94 15.74 0.89
CA VAL A 21 -8.28 15.52 -0.41
C VAL A 21 -8.05 14.04 -0.66
N PHE A 22 -7.64 13.28 0.36
CA PHE A 22 -7.48 11.83 0.27
C PHE A 22 -8.79 11.13 -0.08
N ILE A 23 -9.87 11.37 0.67
CA ILE A 23 -11.17 10.71 0.44
C ILE A 23 -11.76 11.13 -0.92
N ALA A 24 -11.80 12.43 -1.20
CA ALA A 24 -12.32 12.95 -2.47
C ALA A 24 -11.50 12.46 -3.66
N GLY A 25 -10.16 12.43 -3.53
CA GLY A 25 -9.26 11.92 -4.56
C GLY A 25 -9.46 10.43 -4.83
N ILE A 26 -9.61 9.59 -3.80
CA ILE A 26 -9.91 8.17 -3.97
C ILE A 26 -11.26 7.98 -4.67
N ALA A 27 -12.30 8.70 -4.23
CA ALA A 27 -13.62 8.63 -4.82
C ALA A 27 -13.59 9.05 -6.30
N PHE A 28 -12.92 10.16 -6.61
CA PHE A 28 -12.76 10.67 -7.97
C PHE A 28 -12.02 9.68 -8.87
N GLN A 29 -10.89 9.11 -8.42
CA GLN A 29 -10.10 8.18 -9.23
C GLN A 29 -10.82 6.85 -9.43
N THR A 30 -11.52 6.36 -8.40
CA THR A 30 -12.35 5.16 -8.50
C THR A 30 -13.52 5.39 -9.46
N TRP A 31 -14.19 6.53 -9.36
CA TRP A 31 -15.25 6.93 -10.30
C TRP A 31 -14.73 7.04 -11.74
N ARG A 32 -13.61 7.73 -11.94
CA ARG A 32 -12.96 7.88 -13.25
C ARG A 32 -12.62 6.51 -13.85
N LEU A 33 -12.01 5.61 -13.08
CA LEU A 33 -11.68 4.26 -13.53
C LEU A 33 -12.94 3.46 -13.86
N THR A 34 -13.97 3.53 -13.03
CA THR A 34 -15.24 2.84 -13.29
C THR A 34 -16.00 3.37 -14.50
N LYS A 35 -15.86 4.67 -14.81
CA LYS A 35 -16.35 5.26 -16.08
C LYS A 35 -15.57 4.80 -17.30
N MET A 36 -14.26 4.61 -17.17
CA MET A 36 -13.39 4.07 -18.22
C MET A 36 -13.57 2.56 -18.45
N MET A 37 -14.35 1.88 -17.60
CA MET A 37 -14.69 0.48 -17.75
C MET A 37 -16.02 0.34 -18.49
N GLN A 38 -16.11 -0.57 -19.46
CA GLN A 38 -17.38 -0.97 -20.04
C GLN A 38 -17.95 -2.14 -19.23
N THR A 39 -19.27 -2.10 -18.98
CA THR A 39 -19.96 -3.31 -18.53
C THR A 39 -20.15 -4.18 -19.75
N ASN A 40 -19.22 -5.11 -19.97
CA ASN A 40 -19.33 -6.03 -21.08
C ASN A 40 -20.41 -7.07 -20.76
N VAL A 41 -21.63 -6.81 -21.27
CA VAL A 41 -22.71 -7.81 -21.32
C VAL A 41 -22.42 -8.87 -22.41
N ASN A 42 -21.60 -8.50 -23.41
CA ASN A 42 -21.41 -9.27 -24.65
C ASN A 42 -19.97 -9.74 -24.92
N ASP A 43 -18.97 -9.40 -24.10
CA ASP A 43 -17.71 -10.14 -24.21
C ASP A 43 -17.97 -11.52 -23.64
N ARG A 44 -18.10 -12.45 -24.59
CA ARG A 44 -17.88 -13.87 -24.43
C ARG A 44 -16.94 -14.03 -23.26
N ARG A 45 -17.47 -14.63 -22.18
CA ARG A 45 -16.69 -15.38 -21.19
C ARG A 45 -15.45 -15.83 -21.94
N ILE A 46 -14.22 -15.46 -21.52
CA ILE A 46 -13.11 -16.37 -21.80
C ILE A 46 -13.69 -17.70 -21.35
N PRO A 47 -14.01 -18.60 -22.28
CA PRO A 47 -15.02 -19.57 -21.98
C PRO A 47 -14.33 -20.50 -21.01
N GLU A 48 -14.62 -20.32 -19.72
CA GLU A 48 -14.29 -21.30 -18.70
C GLU A 48 -14.92 -22.66 -19.09
N LYS A 49 -15.87 -22.62 -20.04
CA LYS A 49 -16.50 -23.75 -20.71
C LYS A 49 -15.90 -24.21 -22.07
N GLU A 50 -15.02 -23.47 -22.74
CA GLU A 50 -14.37 -23.91 -24.01
C GLU A 50 -12.83 -23.90 -23.98
N LEU A 51 -12.21 -23.49 -22.86
CA LEU A 51 -10.96 -24.13 -22.47
C LEU A 51 -11.31 -25.57 -22.09
N ILE A 52 -11.42 -26.45 -23.11
CA ILE A 52 -11.53 -27.92 -23.03
C ILE A 52 -11.99 -28.34 -21.64
N ALA A 53 -13.31 -28.53 -21.41
CA ALA A 53 -13.85 -28.98 -20.13
C ALA A 53 -12.82 -29.91 -19.47
N PRO A 54 -12.10 -29.47 -18.42
CA PRO A 54 -10.82 -30.07 -18.08
C PRO A 54 -11.12 -31.53 -17.81
N LYS A 55 -10.67 -32.39 -18.72
CA LYS A 55 -10.86 -33.84 -18.65
C LYS A 55 -10.57 -34.20 -17.21
N ALA A 56 -11.59 -34.62 -16.45
CA ALA A 56 -11.63 -34.53 -14.99
C ALA A 56 -10.24 -34.79 -14.40
N LEU A 57 -9.48 -33.71 -14.19
CA LEU A 57 -8.04 -33.86 -13.98
C LEU A 57 -7.88 -34.51 -12.63
N SER A 58 -7.09 -35.59 -12.58
CA SER A 58 -6.78 -36.26 -11.33
C SER A 58 -6.24 -35.23 -10.32
N LYS A 59 -6.50 -35.43 -9.04
CA LYS A 59 -6.01 -34.54 -7.95
C LYS A 59 -4.50 -34.25 -8.11
N LYS A 60 -3.74 -35.22 -8.63
CA LYS A 60 -2.31 -35.12 -8.94
C LYS A 60 -2.02 -34.21 -10.15
N GLU A 61 -2.77 -34.31 -11.23
CA GLU A 61 -2.60 -33.47 -12.43
C GLU A 61 -3.00 -32.02 -12.17
N ASN A 62 -4.08 -31.80 -11.42
CA ASN A 62 -4.47 -30.48 -10.94
C ASN A 62 -3.42 -29.86 -10.01
N PHE A 63 -2.80 -30.66 -9.14
CA PHE A 63 -1.71 -30.22 -8.28
C PHE A 63 -0.45 -29.85 -9.09
N LEU A 64 -0.04 -30.70 -10.04
CA LEU A 64 1.10 -30.43 -10.93
C LEU A 64 0.88 -29.20 -11.81
N ARG A 65 -0.33 -29.02 -12.33
CA ARG A 65 -0.74 -27.84 -13.09
C ARG A 65 -0.64 -26.59 -12.23
N LYS A 66 -1.21 -26.59 -11.01
CA LYS A 66 -1.08 -25.47 -10.07
C LYS A 66 0.38 -25.17 -9.74
N LEU A 67 1.20 -26.19 -9.50
CA LEU A 67 2.62 -26.03 -9.22
C LEU A 67 3.39 -25.42 -10.41
N PHE A 68 3.06 -25.84 -11.64
CA PHE A 68 3.64 -25.31 -12.87
C PHE A 68 3.26 -23.83 -13.08
N PHE A 69 1.98 -23.48 -12.90
CA PHE A 69 1.53 -22.09 -12.96
C PHE A 69 2.12 -21.23 -11.83
N LEU A 70 2.32 -21.79 -10.64
CA LEU A 70 3.03 -21.11 -9.54
C LEU A 70 4.50 -20.87 -9.90
N LYS A 71 5.19 -21.83 -10.53
CA LYS A 71 6.57 -21.65 -11.02
C LYS A 71 6.70 -20.59 -12.11
N LEU A 72 5.68 -20.43 -12.96
CA LEU A 72 5.63 -19.39 -14.00
C LEU A 72 5.18 -18.03 -13.47
N SER A 73 4.49 -17.99 -12.32
CA SER A 73 4.09 -16.75 -11.68
C SER A 73 5.29 -15.94 -11.19
N VAL A 74 5.09 -14.65 -10.91
CA VAL A 74 6.11 -13.79 -10.30
C VAL A 74 6.68 -14.39 -9.01
N LEU A 75 5.87 -15.18 -8.30
CA LEU A 75 6.26 -15.93 -7.10
C LEU A 75 7.32 -17.01 -7.40
N GLY A 76 7.26 -17.64 -8.57
CA GLY A 76 8.23 -18.65 -9.02
C GLY A 76 9.48 -18.07 -9.66
N VAL A 77 9.39 -16.91 -10.32
CA VAL A 77 10.52 -16.28 -11.02
C VAL A 77 11.41 -15.46 -10.09
N ASN A 78 10.84 -14.75 -9.11
CA ASN A 78 11.60 -13.97 -8.12
C ASN A 78 10.98 -14.07 -6.71
N PRO A 79 11.01 -15.26 -6.07
CA PRO A 79 10.35 -15.50 -4.79
C PRO A 79 10.79 -14.53 -3.69
N LEU A 80 12.09 -14.19 -3.64
CA LEU A 80 12.65 -13.27 -2.65
C LEU A 80 12.02 -11.87 -2.73
N VAL A 81 11.87 -11.34 -3.95
CA VAL A 81 11.30 -9.98 -4.14
C VAL A 81 9.82 -9.97 -3.75
N VAL A 82 9.09 -11.05 -4.07
CA VAL A 82 7.67 -11.16 -3.68
C VAL A 82 7.52 -11.24 -2.17
N PHE A 83 8.33 -12.06 -1.50
CA PHE A 83 8.29 -12.22 -0.05
C PHE A 83 8.62 -10.90 0.67
N ILE A 84 9.72 -10.23 0.28
CA ILE A 84 10.11 -8.94 0.85
C ILE A 84 9.04 -7.88 0.57
N SER A 85 8.47 -7.86 -0.64
CA SER A 85 7.37 -6.95 -0.97
C SER A 85 6.13 -7.20 -0.12
N LEU A 86 5.75 -8.46 0.09
CA LEU A 86 4.59 -8.79 0.91
C LEU A 86 4.79 -8.34 2.36
N ILE A 87 5.94 -8.66 2.95
CA ILE A 87 6.29 -8.23 4.31
C ILE A 87 6.31 -6.71 4.41
N PHE A 88 6.94 -6.02 3.45
CA PHE A 88 6.97 -4.56 3.43
C PHE A 88 5.57 -3.96 3.45
N HIS A 89 4.68 -4.40 2.57
CA HIS A 89 3.32 -3.84 2.51
C HIS A 89 2.49 -4.20 3.74
N LEU A 90 2.63 -5.43 4.25
CA LEU A 90 1.93 -5.87 5.46
C LEU A 90 2.36 -5.02 6.66
N CYS A 91 3.66 -4.88 6.90
CA CYS A 91 4.17 -4.05 8.00
C CYS A 91 3.88 -2.56 7.78
N LEU A 92 3.98 -2.05 6.54
CA LEU A 92 3.69 -0.65 6.22
C LEU A 92 2.24 -0.27 6.49
N LEU A 93 1.28 -1.17 6.22
CA LEU A 93 -0.14 -0.90 6.47
C LEU A 93 -0.54 -1.16 7.92
N ILE A 94 -0.06 -2.26 8.50
CA ILE A 94 -0.50 -2.70 9.83
C ILE A 94 0.14 -1.85 10.93
N THR A 95 1.45 -1.57 10.86
CA THR A 95 2.16 -0.84 11.92
C THR A 95 1.46 0.46 12.32
N PRO A 96 1.15 1.41 11.41
CA PRO A 96 0.52 2.67 11.82
C PRO A 96 -0.86 2.49 12.46
N ILE A 97 -1.58 1.39 12.20
CA ILE A 97 -2.89 1.12 12.81
C ILE A 97 -2.76 0.70 14.28
N PHE A 98 -1.73 -0.10 14.59
CA PHE A 98 -1.56 -0.72 15.91
C PHE A 98 -0.56 -0.01 16.83
N VAL A 99 0.07 1.07 16.35
CA VAL A 99 0.95 1.91 17.18
C VAL A 99 0.13 2.69 18.21
N THR A 100 0.54 2.60 19.47
CA THR A 100 -0.13 3.23 20.62
C THR A 100 -0.35 4.74 20.43
N ALA A 101 0.63 5.46 19.88
CA ALA A 101 0.52 6.90 19.65
C ALA A 101 -0.63 7.25 18.68
N HIS A 102 -0.86 6.44 17.65
CA HIS A 102 -1.99 6.64 16.73
C HIS A 102 -3.32 6.21 17.34
N ALA A 103 -3.34 5.17 18.17
CA ALA A 103 -4.57 4.79 18.88
C ALA A 103 -5.04 5.91 19.83
N VAL A 104 -4.12 6.51 20.60
CA VAL A 104 -4.42 7.67 21.46
C VAL A 104 -4.86 8.88 20.63
N LEU A 105 -4.25 9.10 19.46
CA LEU A 105 -4.67 10.15 18.53
C LEU A 105 -6.11 9.94 18.06
N LEU A 106 -6.47 8.72 17.66
CA LEU A 106 -7.82 8.37 17.21
C LEU A 106 -8.85 8.49 18.33
N GLU A 107 -8.49 8.12 19.55
CA GLU A 107 -9.34 8.33 20.73
C GLU A 107 -9.60 9.82 20.96
N LYS A 108 -8.57 10.66 20.88
CA LYS A 108 -8.69 12.12 21.08
C LYS A 108 -9.59 12.79 20.04
N PHE A 109 -9.53 12.37 18.78
CA PHE A 109 -10.29 13.01 17.68
C PHE A 109 -11.66 12.39 17.42
N PHE A 110 -11.77 11.06 17.52
CA PHE A 110 -12.98 10.33 17.15
C PHE A 110 -13.68 9.66 18.34
N GLY A 111 -13.09 9.69 19.54
CA GLY A 111 -13.63 9.00 20.72
C GLY A 111 -13.52 7.47 20.65
N ILE A 112 -12.71 6.93 19.73
CA ILE A 112 -12.60 5.49 19.48
C ILE A 112 -11.57 4.86 20.44
N GLY A 113 -11.91 4.79 21.73
CA GLY A 113 -10.99 4.27 22.77
C GLY A 113 -10.71 2.77 22.69
N TRP A 114 -11.58 1.97 22.04
CA TRP A 114 -11.39 0.50 21.97
C TRP A 114 -10.16 0.07 21.17
N LEU A 115 -9.67 0.91 20.25
CA LEU A 115 -8.43 0.66 19.49
C LEU A 115 -7.18 0.68 20.38
N SER A 116 -7.22 1.40 21.50
CA SER A 116 -6.12 1.43 22.47
C SER A 116 -5.84 0.03 23.05
N TRP A 117 -6.86 -0.82 23.18
CA TRP A 117 -6.73 -2.18 23.73
C TRP A 117 -6.02 -3.14 22.77
N PHE A 118 -6.12 -2.88 21.47
CA PHE A 118 -5.43 -3.65 20.45
C PHE A 118 -4.01 -3.15 20.18
N SER A 119 -3.62 -2.02 20.79
CA SER A 119 -2.31 -1.41 20.55
C SER A 119 -1.17 -2.36 20.94
N TRP A 120 -0.13 -2.37 20.11
CA TRP A 120 1.01 -3.25 20.32
C TRP A 120 1.97 -2.72 21.37
N SER A 121 2.80 -3.63 21.91
CA SER A 121 3.92 -3.23 22.75
C SER A 121 4.92 -2.36 21.97
N PRO A 122 5.65 -1.45 22.64
CA PRO A 122 6.71 -0.66 22.01
C PRO A 122 7.70 -1.55 21.25
N GLN A 123 8.12 -2.67 21.84
CA GLN A 123 9.09 -3.60 21.23
C GLN A 123 8.60 -4.16 19.89
N THR A 124 7.31 -4.50 19.79
CA THR A 124 6.72 -5.00 18.54
C THR A 124 6.70 -3.90 17.49
N THR A 125 6.32 -2.68 17.89
CA THR A 125 6.33 -1.50 17.01
C THR A 125 7.72 -1.20 16.47
N HIS A 126 8.76 -1.24 17.32
CA HIS A 126 10.14 -1.04 16.90
C HIS A 126 10.58 -2.11 15.91
N PHE A 127 10.23 -3.37 16.18
CA PHE A 127 10.57 -4.48 15.30
C PHE A 127 9.91 -4.34 13.91
N THR A 128 8.60 -4.08 13.85
CA THR A 128 7.90 -3.91 12.57
C THR A 128 8.35 -2.67 11.82
N THR A 129 8.64 -1.57 12.52
CA THR A 129 9.22 -0.36 11.93
C THR A 129 10.61 -0.64 11.34
N GLY A 130 11.47 -1.36 12.08
CA GLY A 130 12.78 -1.78 11.61
C GLY A 130 12.69 -2.66 10.35
N ILE A 131 11.71 -3.56 10.29
CA ILE A 131 11.43 -4.37 9.08
C ILE A 131 11.06 -3.46 7.90
N VAL A 132 10.17 -2.49 8.07
CA VAL A 132 9.77 -1.56 6.99
C VAL A 132 11.00 -0.81 6.46
N LEU A 133 11.84 -0.28 7.35
CA LEU A 133 13.07 0.44 6.98
C LEU A 133 14.07 -0.48 6.26
N ALA A 134 14.27 -1.70 6.76
CA ALA A 134 15.17 -2.68 6.14
C ALA A 134 14.69 -3.10 4.74
N CYS A 135 13.39 -3.37 4.57
CA CYS A 135 12.81 -3.65 3.27
C CYS A 135 12.90 -2.44 2.32
N GLY A 136 12.66 -1.23 2.84
CA GLY A 136 12.84 0.02 2.10
C GLY A 136 14.27 0.17 1.57
N PHE A 137 15.26 -0.05 2.43
CA PHE A 137 16.67 -0.04 2.06
C PHE A 137 16.98 -1.10 1.00
N PHE A 138 16.47 -2.33 1.13
CA PHE A 138 16.59 -3.37 0.11
C PHE A 138 16.07 -2.90 -1.25
N PHE A 139 14.91 -2.22 -1.30
CA PHE A 139 14.37 -1.71 -2.56
C PHE A 139 15.22 -0.62 -3.19
N VAL A 140 15.82 0.27 -2.39
CA VAL A 140 16.78 1.28 -2.88
C VAL A 140 17.99 0.57 -3.49
N VAL A 141 18.63 -0.32 -2.74
CA VAL A 141 19.82 -1.07 -3.19
C VAL A 141 19.53 -1.85 -4.47
N ARG A 142 18.39 -2.56 -4.53
CA ARG A 142 17.94 -3.31 -5.71
C ARG A 142 17.83 -2.42 -6.95
N ARG A 143 17.27 -1.21 -6.80
CA ARG A 143 17.09 -0.25 -7.90
C ARG A 143 18.40 0.33 -8.40
N VAL A 144 19.39 0.47 -7.52
CA VAL A 144 20.73 0.99 -7.89
C VAL A 144 21.61 -0.09 -8.51
N ILE A 145 21.61 -1.31 -7.97
CA ILE A 145 22.53 -2.38 -8.37
C ILE A 145 22.04 -3.15 -9.60
N ILE A 146 20.75 -3.52 -9.66
CA ILE A 146 20.26 -4.40 -10.73
C ILE A 146 20.01 -3.60 -12.01
N ARG A 147 20.85 -3.80 -13.03
CA ARG A 147 20.79 -3.11 -14.34
C ARG A 147 19.38 -3.07 -14.94
N ARG A 148 18.68 -4.21 -14.94
CA ARG A 148 17.31 -4.34 -15.49
C ARG A 148 16.30 -3.44 -14.76
N VAL A 149 16.44 -3.28 -13.45
CA VAL A 149 15.54 -2.45 -12.63
C VAL A 149 15.93 -0.97 -12.77
N ARG A 150 17.23 -0.68 -12.76
CA ARG A 150 17.77 0.67 -12.91
C ARG A 150 17.35 1.31 -14.24
N ALA A 151 17.36 0.53 -15.32
CA ALA A 151 16.99 1.00 -16.66
C ALA A 151 15.56 1.57 -16.75
N ILE A 152 14.65 1.13 -15.88
CA ILE A 152 13.25 1.60 -15.84
C ILE A 152 12.94 2.43 -14.58
N THR A 153 13.93 2.69 -13.74
CA THR A 153 13.74 3.45 -12.49
C THR A 153 13.92 4.93 -12.76
N THR A 154 13.00 5.73 -12.25
CA THR A 154 12.99 7.20 -12.33
C THR A 154 13.27 7.83 -10.98
N ILE A 155 13.67 9.10 -10.93
CA ILE A 155 13.85 9.84 -9.66
C ILE A 155 12.56 9.82 -8.81
N TYR A 156 11.41 9.86 -9.49
CA TYR A 156 10.10 9.79 -8.88
C TYR A 156 9.89 8.49 -8.06
N ASP A 157 10.48 7.36 -8.47
CA ASP A 157 10.41 6.11 -7.70
C ASP A 157 11.14 6.21 -6.35
N PHE A 158 12.28 6.88 -6.32
CA PHE A 158 13.03 7.13 -5.09
C PHE A 158 12.30 8.12 -4.19
N MET A 159 11.69 9.16 -4.76
CA MET A 159 10.90 10.14 -3.99
C MET A 159 9.69 9.50 -3.32
N MET A 160 8.94 8.65 -4.04
CA MET A 160 7.78 7.94 -3.46
C MET A 160 8.22 6.97 -2.37
N LEU A 161 9.33 6.25 -2.57
CA LEU A 161 9.84 5.35 -1.53
C LEU A 161 10.34 6.12 -0.31
N ALA A 162 11.07 7.22 -0.49
CA ALA A 162 11.52 8.07 0.60
C ALA A 162 10.33 8.62 1.39
N LEU A 163 9.32 9.15 0.71
CA LEU A 163 8.11 9.67 1.36
C LEU A 163 7.38 8.59 2.17
N ALA A 164 7.32 7.35 1.68
CA ALA A 164 6.71 6.24 2.42
C ALA A 164 7.53 5.82 3.67
N LEU A 165 8.86 6.01 3.66
CA LEU A 165 9.75 5.65 4.76
C LEU A 165 9.90 6.78 5.80
N THR A 166 9.75 8.04 5.39
CA THR A 166 9.96 9.21 6.26
C THR A 166 9.14 9.14 7.56
N PRO A 167 7.81 8.89 7.55
CA PRO A 167 7.04 8.81 8.79
C PRO A 167 7.54 7.71 9.73
N PHE A 168 7.96 6.56 9.18
CA PHE A 168 8.50 5.45 9.98
C PHE A 168 9.83 5.84 10.63
N LEU A 169 10.71 6.48 9.86
CA LEU A 169 12.01 6.92 10.37
C LEU A 169 11.85 8.01 11.44
N THR A 170 11.10 9.07 11.15
CA THR A 170 10.95 10.19 12.09
C THR A 170 10.12 9.83 13.31
N GLY A 171 9.13 8.94 13.16
CA GLY A 171 8.35 8.41 14.29
C GLY A 171 9.22 7.57 15.22
N TYR A 172 10.08 6.71 14.67
CA TYR A 172 11.06 5.94 15.44
C TYR A 172 12.07 6.85 16.15
N LEU A 173 12.67 7.81 15.43
CA LEU A 173 13.64 8.74 16.01
C LEU A 173 13.04 9.60 17.12
N ALA A 174 11.79 10.07 16.95
CA ALA A 174 11.07 10.82 17.98
C ALA A 174 10.84 9.98 19.25
N HIS A 175 10.53 8.69 19.09
CA HIS A 175 10.34 7.78 20.23
C HIS A 175 11.64 7.50 20.98
N GLU A 176 12.75 7.28 20.27
CA GLU A 176 14.06 7.02 20.88
C GLU A 176 14.73 8.29 21.44
N GLY A 177 14.09 9.46 21.33
CA GLY A 177 14.67 10.73 21.76
C GLY A 177 15.86 11.18 20.90
N MET A 178 15.98 10.68 19.67
CA MET A 178 17.06 11.02 18.75
C MET A 178 16.72 12.29 17.97
N GLY A 179 17.38 13.40 18.33
CA GLY A 179 17.17 14.71 17.73
C GLY A 179 16.10 15.53 18.45
N ASP A 180 15.75 16.70 17.89
CA ASP A 180 14.69 17.54 18.46
C ASP A 180 13.31 16.90 18.23
N TYR A 181 12.65 16.53 19.33
CA TYR A 181 11.35 15.88 19.31
C TYR A 181 10.32 16.67 18.51
N SER A 182 10.31 17.99 18.70
CA SER A 182 9.36 18.89 18.05
C SER A 182 9.52 18.79 16.53
N SER A 183 10.75 18.91 16.04
CA SER A 183 11.07 18.82 14.61
C SER A 183 10.75 17.44 14.04
N MET A 184 11.08 16.35 14.73
CA MET A 184 10.81 14.99 14.27
C MET A 184 9.32 14.71 14.13
N ILE A 185 8.52 15.10 15.12
CA ILE A 185 7.06 14.96 15.06
C ILE A 185 6.46 15.88 13.99
N ALA A 186 6.96 17.10 13.81
CA ALA A 186 6.50 17.97 12.73
C ALA A 186 6.73 17.33 11.36
N ILE A 187 7.92 16.78 11.11
CA ILE A 187 8.24 16.09 9.85
C ILE A 187 7.43 14.81 9.71
N HIS A 188 7.23 14.04 10.79
CA HIS A 188 6.37 12.85 10.81
C HIS A 188 4.95 13.18 10.34
N ILE A 189 4.32 14.21 10.95
CA ILE A 189 2.94 14.59 10.62
C ILE A 189 2.88 15.13 9.18
N LEU A 190 3.75 16.08 8.82
CA LEU A 190 3.75 16.67 7.48
C LEU A 190 3.98 15.63 6.37
N SER A 191 4.87 14.65 6.61
CA SER A 191 5.10 13.57 5.64
C SER A 191 3.91 12.62 5.57
N GLY A 192 3.24 12.33 6.68
CA GLY A 192 1.98 11.57 6.71
C GLY A 192 0.85 12.27 5.96
N GLU A 193 0.64 13.57 6.19
CA GLU A 193 -0.38 14.38 5.50
C GLU A 193 -0.09 14.50 4.01
N LEU A 194 1.16 14.74 3.63
CA LEU A 194 1.59 14.76 2.24
C LEU A 194 1.37 13.40 1.57
N MET A 195 1.66 12.31 2.28
CA MET A 195 1.39 10.96 1.78
C MET A 195 -0.12 10.76 1.56
N LEU A 196 -0.98 11.15 2.50
CA LEU A 196 -2.45 11.08 2.34
C LEU A 196 -2.93 11.84 1.09
N ILE A 197 -2.46 13.07 0.90
CA ILE A 197 -2.79 13.89 -0.28
C ILE A 197 -2.33 13.20 -1.57
N LEU A 198 -1.14 12.59 -1.58
CA LEU A 198 -0.56 11.97 -2.77
C LEU A 198 -1.08 10.58 -3.08
N ILE A 199 -1.66 9.83 -2.12
CA ILE A 199 -2.17 8.47 -2.36
C ILE A 199 -3.02 8.37 -3.63
N PRO A 200 -4.07 9.19 -3.84
CA PRO A 200 -4.92 9.10 -5.02
C PRO A 200 -4.27 9.56 -6.33
N PHE A 201 -3.20 10.36 -6.28
CA PHE A 201 -2.64 11.02 -7.47
C PHE A 201 -1.23 10.54 -7.84
N SER A 202 -0.72 9.52 -7.15
CA SER A 202 0.64 9.02 -7.32
C SER A 202 0.69 7.52 -7.59
N LYS A 203 1.91 6.97 -7.66
CA LYS A 203 2.14 5.53 -7.71
C LYS A 203 1.54 4.78 -6.51
N PHE A 204 1.25 5.43 -5.38
CA PHE A 204 0.60 4.80 -4.22
C PHE A 204 -0.82 4.32 -4.50
N PHE A 205 -1.51 4.89 -5.50
CA PHE A 205 -2.85 4.46 -5.88
C PHE A 205 -2.91 2.97 -6.27
N HIS A 206 -1.77 2.34 -6.60
CA HIS A 206 -1.68 0.92 -6.86
C HIS A 206 -2.28 0.05 -5.75
N MET A 207 -2.23 0.50 -4.48
CA MET A 207 -2.83 -0.23 -3.37
C MET A 207 -4.35 -0.36 -3.53
N ILE A 208 -5.02 0.68 -4.03
CA ILE A 208 -6.47 0.72 -4.27
C ILE A 208 -6.79 0.04 -5.60
N PHE A 209 -6.01 0.37 -6.64
CA PHE A 209 -6.16 -0.20 -7.98
C PHE A 209 -5.99 -1.72 -7.98
N PHE A 210 -5.12 -2.28 -7.13
CA PHE A 210 -4.98 -3.73 -6.97
C PHE A 210 -6.33 -4.38 -6.63
N PHE A 211 -7.07 -3.87 -5.65
CA PHE A 211 -8.39 -4.44 -5.32
C PHE A 211 -9.41 -4.22 -6.44
N LEU A 212 -9.46 -3.02 -7.02
CA LEU A 212 -10.38 -2.73 -8.13
C LEU A 212 -10.13 -3.68 -9.32
N SER A 213 -8.88 -3.81 -9.76
CA SER A 213 -8.52 -4.68 -10.89
C SER A 213 -8.79 -6.16 -10.61
N ARG A 214 -8.66 -6.63 -9.36
CA ARG A 214 -8.93 -8.02 -8.99
C ARG A 214 -10.41 -8.34 -8.96
N PHE A 215 -11.25 -7.47 -8.40
CA PHE A 215 -12.66 -7.78 -8.14
C PHE A 215 -13.63 -7.25 -9.21
N THR A 216 -13.25 -6.21 -9.95
CA THR A 216 -14.18 -5.54 -10.89
C THR A 216 -13.87 -5.84 -12.35
N ILE A 217 -12.60 -6.07 -12.70
CA ILE A 217 -12.12 -6.23 -14.08
C ILE A 217 -11.92 -7.71 -14.42
N VAL A 218 -12.46 -8.14 -15.55
CA VAL A 218 -12.23 -9.48 -16.10
C VAL A 218 -10.77 -9.59 -16.55
N ASN A 219 -10.00 -10.47 -15.91
CA ASN A 219 -8.63 -10.82 -16.30
C ASN A 219 -8.28 -12.24 -15.80
N GLU A 220 -7.16 -12.81 -16.27
CA GLU A 220 -6.70 -14.17 -15.91
C GLU A 220 -6.49 -14.42 -14.41
N TYR A 221 -6.40 -13.34 -13.64
CA TYR A 221 -6.10 -13.34 -12.22
C TYR A 221 -7.18 -12.60 -11.43
N SER A 222 -8.39 -12.48 -11.97
CA SER A 222 -9.51 -11.84 -11.28
C SER A 222 -10.02 -12.73 -10.14
N LEU A 223 -10.42 -12.11 -9.05
CA LEU A 223 -11.02 -12.76 -7.89
C LEU A 223 -12.54 -12.51 -7.93
N GLY A 224 -13.34 -13.56 -7.74
CA GLY A 224 -14.79 -13.48 -7.78
C GLY A 224 -15.36 -13.50 -9.20
N ALA A 225 -16.50 -12.85 -9.41
CA ALA A 225 -17.23 -12.80 -10.69
C ALA A 225 -17.23 -11.37 -11.27
N PRO A 226 -16.09 -10.87 -11.78
CA PRO A 226 -16.01 -9.54 -12.39
C PRO A 226 -16.91 -9.45 -13.63
N LYS A 227 -17.45 -8.26 -13.89
CA LYS A 227 -18.42 -8.01 -14.99
C LYS A 227 -17.98 -6.90 -15.94
N ARG A 228 -16.82 -6.31 -15.71
CA ARG A 228 -16.33 -5.15 -16.45
C ARG A 228 -15.02 -5.44 -17.15
N SER A 229 -14.79 -4.77 -18.26
CA SER A 229 -13.57 -4.86 -19.06
C SER A 229 -13.09 -3.45 -19.44
N TRP A 230 -11.86 -3.37 -19.94
CA TRP A 230 -11.34 -2.13 -20.50
C TRP A 230 -12.03 -1.81 -21.83
N GLN A 231 -12.38 -0.54 -22.01
CA GLN A 231 -12.80 -0.02 -23.31
C GLN A 231 -11.55 0.08 -24.18
N PHE A 232 -11.46 -0.73 -25.23
CA PHE A 232 -10.42 -0.59 -26.26
C PHE A 232 -10.86 0.40 -27.33
#